data_AF-A0A4Q9GY40-F1
#
_entry.id   AF-A0A4Q9GY40-F1
#
_cell.length_a   1.000
_cell.length_b   1.000
_cell.length_c   1.000
_cell.angle_alpha   90.00
_cell.angle_beta   90.00
_cell.angle_gamma   90.00
#
_symmetry.space_group_name_H-M   'P 1'
#
loop_
_entity.id
_entity.type
_entity.pdbx_description
1 polymer ?
#
loop_
_entity_poly.entity_id
_entity_poly.type
_entity_poly.pdbx_seq_one_letter_code
_entity_poly.pdbx_strand_id
1 'polypeptide(L)'
;MNRCFTAPLTRRGAWACVALVLLAAHGLASAATYLPRELPKGSLRGELTLGNWPEAQLGKQGVRMAPGARIKAADNTLVMPNLIAGTKLKVNYTVDLYGLVHEVWVLRPDELAKLWPETPEQASKWTFDPVTRTWTK
;
A
#
# COMPACT_ATOMS: atom_id res chain seq x y z
N MET A 1 18.92 -66.22 43.34
CA MET A 1 17.56 -65.66 43.17
C MET A 1 17.71 -64.22 42.72
N ASN A 2 18.04 -64.00 41.45
CA ASN A 2 18.29 -62.65 40.93
C ASN A 2 17.49 -62.57 39.63
N ARG A 3 16.42 -61.77 39.61
CA ARG A 3 15.74 -61.43 38.36
C ARG A 3 15.65 -59.91 38.23
N CYS A 4 16.07 -59.51 37.04
CA CYS A 4 16.26 -58.18 36.49
C CYS A 4 15.02 -57.30 36.62
N PHE A 5 15.22 -56.04 37.03
CA PHE A 5 14.28 -54.96 36.79
C PHE A 5 14.63 -54.31 35.45
N THR A 6 13.87 -54.62 34.40
CA THR A 6 13.89 -53.86 33.14
C THR A 6 12.96 -52.67 33.29
N ALA A 7 13.50 -51.45 33.34
CA ALA A 7 12.72 -50.22 33.26
C ALA A 7 12.12 -50.06 31.85
N PRO A 8 10.83 -49.71 31.70
CA PRO A 8 10.26 -49.45 30.39
C PRO A 8 10.74 -48.08 29.87
N LEU A 9 11.42 -48.08 28.73
CA LEU A 9 11.65 -46.87 27.95
C LEU A 9 10.28 -46.32 27.50
N THR A 10 9.88 -45.21 28.11
CA THR A 10 8.66 -44.49 27.78
C THR A 10 8.79 -43.87 26.38
N ARG A 11 8.05 -44.44 25.41
CA ARG A 11 7.82 -43.97 24.03
C ARG A 11 7.13 -42.59 23.91
N ARG A 12 7.23 -41.71 24.91
CA ARG A 12 6.58 -40.38 24.91
C ARG A 12 7.50 -39.22 24.51
N GLY A 13 8.81 -39.45 24.42
CA GLY A 13 9.78 -38.38 24.10
C GLY A 13 9.95 -38.06 22.61
N ALA A 14 9.61 -38.97 21.69
CA ALA A 14 9.91 -38.79 20.27
C ALA A 14 8.92 -37.90 19.50
N TRP A 15 7.74 -37.62 20.06
CA TRP A 15 6.70 -36.82 19.40
C TRP A 15 6.74 -35.34 19.79
N ALA A 16 7.48 -34.99 20.85
CA ALA A 16 7.59 -33.61 21.32
C ALA A 16 8.56 -32.76 20.47
N CYS A 17 9.59 -33.38 19.87
CA CYS A 17 10.55 -32.67 19.03
C CYS A 17 10.05 -32.40 17.60
N VAL A 18 9.08 -33.18 17.09
CA VAL A 18 8.54 -33.00 15.73
C VAL A 18 7.50 -31.87 15.70
N ALA A 19 6.76 -31.65 16.78
CA ALA A 19 5.74 -30.60 16.84
C ALA A 19 6.34 -29.18 16.95
N LEU A 20 7.55 -29.03 17.51
CA LEU A 20 8.18 -27.71 17.68
C LEU A 20 8.80 -27.15 16.38
N VAL A 21 9.09 -27.99 15.38
CA VAL A 21 9.68 -27.56 14.10
C VAL A 21 8.61 -27.10 13.10
N LEU A 22 7.37 -27.61 13.20
CA LEU A 22 6.29 -27.27 12.27
C LEU A 22 5.63 -25.91 12.52
N LEU A 23 5.82 -25.30 13.70
CA LEU A 23 5.24 -23.98 14.01
C LEU A 23 6.11 -22.80 13.54
N ALA A 24 7.39 -23.03 13.23
CA ALA A 24 8.32 -21.96 12.82
C ALA A 24 8.21 -21.55 11.33
N ALA A 25 7.41 -22.25 10.52
CA ALA A 25 7.36 -22.06 9.07
C ALA A 25 6.32 -21.03 8.56
N HIS A 26 5.51 -20.41 9.43
CA HIS A 26 4.32 -19.66 9.01
C HIS A 26 4.52 -18.14 8.81
N GLY A 27 5.73 -17.64 8.55
CA GLY A 27 5.96 -16.19 8.63
C GLY A 27 7.04 -15.57 7.75
N LEU A 28 7.39 -16.14 6.60
CA LEU A 28 8.14 -15.37 5.60
C LEU A 28 7.16 -14.50 4.81
N ALA A 29 6.82 -13.33 5.37
CA ALA A 29 6.17 -12.28 4.59
C ALA A 29 7.12 -11.90 3.44
N SER A 30 6.71 -12.16 2.20
CA SER A 30 7.47 -11.74 1.03
C SER A 30 7.57 -10.22 1.03
N ALA A 31 8.78 -9.67 1.14
CA ALA A 31 9.00 -8.25 0.94
C ALA A 31 8.76 -7.95 -0.54
N ALA A 32 7.64 -7.29 -0.87
CA ALA A 32 7.40 -6.81 -2.22
C ALA A 32 8.50 -5.81 -2.58
N THR A 33 9.31 -6.14 -3.59
CA THR A 33 10.31 -5.22 -4.14
C THR A 33 9.62 -4.36 -5.19
N TYR A 34 9.51 -3.07 -4.91
CA TYR A 34 8.95 -2.13 -5.86
C TYR A 34 10.05 -1.39 -6.60
N LEU A 35 9.91 -1.28 -7.92
CA LEU A 35 10.78 -0.38 -8.69
C LEU A 35 10.52 1.07 -8.23
N PRO A 36 11.58 1.88 -8.04
CA PRO A 36 11.43 3.31 -7.80
C PRO A 36 10.59 3.94 -8.91
N ARG A 37 9.61 4.75 -8.52
CA ARG A 37 8.84 5.57 -9.46
C ARG A 37 8.82 7.02 -8.99
N GLU A 38 8.65 7.92 -9.93
CA GLU A 38 8.54 9.34 -9.65
C GLU A 38 7.07 9.76 -9.58
N LEU A 39 6.72 10.47 -8.51
CA LEU A 39 5.41 11.10 -8.36
C LEU A 39 5.51 12.55 -8.87
N PRO A 40 4.60 13.01 -9.74
CA PRO A 40 4.67 14.37 -10.27
C PRO A 40 4.55 15.43 -9.17
N LYS A 41 5.39 16.48 -9.23
CA LYS A 41 5.35 17.61 -8.28
C LYS A 41 3.94 18.18 -8.11
N GLY A 42 3.17 18.32 -9.19
CA GLY A 42 1.82 18.89 -9.15
C GLY A 42 0.73 17.95 -8.60
N SER A 43 1.09 16.78 -8.08
CA SER A 43 0.10 15.89 -7.46
C SER A 43 -0.22 16.31 -6.03
N LEU A 44 -1.43 16.01 -5.58
CA LEU A 44 -1.90 16.21 -4.22
C LEU A 44 -2.15 14.85 -3.57
N ARG A 45 -2.03 14.80 -2.24
CA ARG A 45 -2.31 13.60 -1.44
C ARG A 45 -3.77 13.57 -1.03
N GLY A 46 -4.37 12.38 -1.05
CA GLY A 46 -5.75 12.18 -0.63
C GLY A 46 -6.08 10.73 -0.30
N GLU A 47 -7.32 10.53 0.16
CA GLU A 47 -7.94 9.22 0.31
C GLU A 47 -9.01 9.07 -0.76
N LEU A 48 -8.80 8.20 -1.74
CA LEU A 48 -9.72 7.97 -2.83
C LEU A 48 -10.63 6.78 -2.50
N THR A 49 -11.93 6.96 -2.70
CA THR A 49 -12.90 5.86 -2.78
C THR A 49 -13.58 5.94 -4.14
N LEU A 50 -13.40 4.92 -4.97
CA LEU A 50 -14.09 4.89 -6.26
C LEU A 50 -15.55 4.47 -6.07
N GLY A 51 -16.46 5.21 -6.69
CA GLY A 51 -17.88 4.85 -6.80
C GLY A 51 -18.17 4.16 -8.13
N ASN A 52 -19.31 4.50 -8.72
CA ASN A 52 -19.62 4.11 -10.10
C ASN A 52 -18.88 5.04 -11.06
N TRP A 53 -17.95 4.51 -11.85
CA TRP A 53 -17.14 5.31 -12.78
C TRP A 53 -18.03 6.22 -13.66
N PRO A 54 -17.72 7.51 -13.82
CA PRO A 54 -16.50 8.23 -13.40
C PRO A 54 -16.60 8.92 -12.02
N GLU A 55 -17.59 8.60 -11.19
CA GLU A 55 -17.77 9.23 -9.88
C GLU A 55 -16.85 8.61 -8.82
N ALA A 56 -16.28 9.45 -7.96
CA ALA A 56 -15.40 9.05 -6.87
C ALA A 56 -15.53 10.01 -5.67
N GLN A 57 -14.85 9.68 -4.58
CA GLN A 57 -14.76 10.53 -3.39
C GLN A 57 -13.30 10.71 -3.00
N LEU A 58 -12.89 11.96 -2.75
CA LEU A 58 -11.62 12.30 -2.10
C LEU A 58 -11.91 12.73 -0.65
N GLY A 59 -11.58 11.85 0.29
CA GLY A 59 -11.99 11.99 1.69
C GLY A 59 -13.51 11.99 1.82
N LYS A 60 -14.10 13.16 2.06
CA LYS A 60 -15.56 13.36 2.15
C LYS A 60 -16.13 14.14 0.96
N GLN A 61 -15.28 14.61 0.05
CA GLN A 61 -15.68 15.42 -1.09
C GLN A 61 -15.99 14.52 -2.29
N GLY A 62 -17.19 14.63 -2.84
CA GLY A 62 -17.52 14.01 -4.13
C GLY A 62 -16.72 14.67 -5.26
N VAL A 63 -16.06 13.85 -6.07
CA VAL A 63 -15.24 14.29 -7.20
C VAL A 63 -15.50 13.41 -8.41
N ARG A 64 -15.11 13.91 -9.58
CA ARG A 64 -15.29 13.19 -10.85
C ARG A 64 -13.94 12.94 -11.52
N MET A 65 -13.79 11.75 -12.07
CA MET A 65 -12.62 11.33 -12.84
C MET A 65 -12.70 11.90 -14.25
N ALA A 66 -11.55 12.30 -14.80
CA ALA A 66 -11.44 12.83 -16.17
C ALA A 66 -11.73 11.74 -17.23
N PRO A 67 -12.19 12.11 -18.44
CA PRO A 67 -12.32 11.19 -19.57
C PRO A 67 -10.92 10.74 -20.02
N GLY A 68 -10.47 9.57 -19.57
CA GLY A 68 -9.09 9.09 -19.76
C GLY A 68 -8.25 9.06 -18.50
N ALA A 69 -8.87 9.24 -17.33
CA ALA A 69 -8.17 9.13 -16.06
C ALA A 69 -7.56 7.74 -15.85
N ARG A 70 -6.37 7.69 -15.25
CA ARG A 70 -5.59 6.47 -15.04
C ARG A 70 -5.31 6.24 -13.56
N ILE A 71 -5.41 4.98 -13.14
CA ILE A 71 -5.08 4.58 -11.78
C ILE A 71 -3.90 3.61 -11.83
N LYS A 72 -2.81 3.97 -11.17
CA LYS A 72 -1.58 3.18 -11.08
C LYS A 72 -1.50 2.51 -9.70
N ALA A 73 -1.36 1.19 -9.68
CA ALA A 73 -1.16 0.41 -8.46
C ALA A 73 0.18 0.74 -7.79
N ALA A 74 0.41 0.12 -6.62
CA ALA A 74 1.69 0.15 -5.95
C ALA A 74 2.83 -0.23 -6.91
N ASP A 75 2.76 -1.32 -7.64
CA ASP A 75 3.78 -1.73 -8.63
C ASP A 75 3.85 -0.88 -9.91
N ASN A 76 3.16 0.26 -9.96
CA ASN A 76 3.08 1.17 -11.11
C ASN A 76 2.35 0.60 -12.34
N THR A 77 1.64 -0.52 -12.20
CA THR A 77 0.77 -1.06 -13.26
C THR A 77 -0.59 -0.36 -13.27
N LEU A 78 -1.27 -0.38 -14.43
CA LEU A 78 -2.62 0.18 -14.52
C LEU A 78 -3.64 -0.75 -13.86
N VAL A 79 -4.48 -0.17 -13.01
CA VAL A 79 -5.55 -0.88 -12.30
C VAL A 79 -6.87 -0.61 -13.00
N MET A 80 -7.64 -1.68 -13.21
CA MET A 80 -9.01 -1.57 -13.69
C MET A 80 -9.90 -1.00 -12.57
N PRO A 81 -10.64 0.10 -12.78
CA PRO A 81 -11.43 0.75 -11.73
C PRO A 81 -12.39 -0.18 -11.00
N ASN A 82 -13.03 -1.11 -11.72
CA ASN A 82 -13.98 -2.07 -11.15
C ASN A 82 -13.37 -3.01 -10.10
N LEU A 83 -12.05 -3.24 -10.13
CA LEU A 83 -11.37 -4.12 -9.16
C LEU A 83 -11.18 -3.46 -7.79
N ILE A 84 -11.23 -2.14 -7.73
CA ILE A 84 -10.96 -1.34 -6.52
C ILE A 84 -12.13 -0.44 -6.14
N ALA A 85 -13.27 -0.58 -6.82
CA ALA A 85 -14.51 0.12 -6.49
C ALA A 85 -14.92 -0.14 -5.04
N GLY A 86 -15.35 0.89 -4.33
CA GLY A 86 -15.73 0.84 -2.91
C GLY A 86 -14.56 0.71 -1.93
N THR A 87 -13.33 0.57 -2.40
CA THR A 87 -12.15 0.48 -1.52
C THR A 87 -11.59 1.87 -1.23
N LYS A 88 -11.25 2.12 0.05
CA LYS A 88 -10.53 3.33 0.47
C LYS A 88 -9.04 3.16 0.26
N LEU A 89 -8.46 3.99 -0.59
CA LEU A 89 -7.05 3.94 -0.95
C LEU A 89 -6.37 5.27 -0.62
N LYS A 90 -5.22 5.24 0.03
CA LYS A 90 -4.35 6.43 0.10
C LYS A 90 -3.64 6.59 -1.24
N VAL A 91 -3.82 7.75 -1.84
CA VAL A 91 -3.34 8.04 -3.19
C VAL A 91 -2.64 9.39 -3.24
N ASN A 92 -1.75 9.55 -4.21
CA ASN A 92 -1.49 10.85 -4.79
C ASN A 92 -2.28 10.97 -6.10
N TYR A 93 -2.75 12.16 -6.44
CA TYR A 93 -3.54 12.40 -7.64
C TYR A 93 -3.24 13.75 -8.27
N THR A 94 -3.44 13.89 -9.57
CA THR A 94 -3.44 15.17 -10.27
C THR A 94 -4.85 15.56 -10.68
N VAL A 95 -5.08 16.86 -10.85
CA VAL A 95 -6.29 17.41 -11.42
C VAL A 95 -5.99 18.03 -12.78
N ASP A 96 -6.91 17.90 -13.73
CA ASP A 96 -6.78 18.54 -15.04
C ASP A 96 -7.25 20.01 -15.02
N LEU A 97 -7.24 20.64 -16.19
CA LEU A 97 -7.66 22.04 -16.37
C LEU A 97 -9.14 22.29 -16.06
N TYR A 98 -9.97 21.24 -16.04
CA TYR A 98 -11.40 21.30 -15.70
C TYR A 98 -11.65 20.94 -14.22
N GLY A 99 -10.59 20.70 -13.44
CA GLY A 99 -10.70 20.29 -12.04
C GLY A 99 -11.10 18.83 -11.84
N LEU A 100 -10.99 18.00 -12.89
CA LEU A 100 -11.30 16.57 -12.81
C LEU A 100 -10.05 15.77 -12.43
N VAL A 101 -10.22 14.69 -11.67
CA VAL A 101 -9.10 13.82 -11.27
C VAL A 101 -8.56 13.08 -12.50
N HIS A 102 -7.28 13.29 -12.82
CA HIS A 102 -6.69 12.83 -14.08
C HIS A 102 -5.76 11.62 -13.91
N GLU A 103 -4.70 11.73 -13.12
CA GLU A 103 -3.85 10.58 -12.79
C GLU A 103 -3.90 10.29 -11.29
N VAL A 104 -3.90 9.01 -10.94
CA VAL A 104 -3.94 8.52 -9.56
C VAL A 104 -2.84 7.49 -9.36
N TRP A 105 -2.09 7.61 -8.28
CA TRP A 105 -1.09 6.63 -7.83
C TRP A 105 -1.47 6.11 -6.46
N VAL A 106 -1.74 4.81 -6.35
CA VAL A 106 -1.96 4.13 -5.07
C VAL A 106 -0.63 4.06 -4.33
N LEU A 107 -0.59 4.65 -3.13
CA LEU A 107 0.66 4.86 -2.41
C LEU A 107 1.13 3.60 -1.70
N ARG A 108 2.45 3.39 -1.78
CA ARG A 108 3.18 2.38 -1.01
C ARG A 108 3.57 2.91 0.37
N PRO A 109 3.96 2.04 1.31
CA PRO A 109 4.38 2.46 2.66
C PRO A 109 5.52 3.48 2.68
N ASP A 110 6.51 3.34 1.79
CA ASP A 110 7.65 4.25 1.67
C ASP A 110 7.25 5.63 1.11
N GLU A 111 6.28 5.66 0.19
CA GLU A 111 5.74 6.90 -0.38
C GLU A 111 4.83 7.63 0.62
N LEU A 112 4.08 6.89 1.44
CA LEU A 112 3.24 7.43 2.50
C LEU A 112 4.05 8.16 3.58
N ALA A 113 5.25 7.67 3.88
CA ALA A 113 6.14 8.30 4.85
C ALA A 113 6.69 9.66 4.41
N LYS A 114 6.69 9.95 3.10
CA LYS A 114 7.16 11.24 2.56
C LYS A 114 6.13 12.33 2.79
N LEU A 115 6.57 13.55 3.11
CA LEU A 115 5.71 14.72 3.15
C LEU A 115 5.17 15.03 1.75
N TRP A 116 3.87 15.28 1.65
CA TRP A 116 3.21 15.64 0.40
C TRP A 116 2.03 16.56 0.66
N PRO A 117 1.81 17.61 -0.15
CA PRO A 117 0.68 18.52 0.04
C PRO A 117 -0.65 17.80 -0.21
N GLU A 118 -1.63 18.04 0.65
CA GLU A 118 -3.00 17.53 0.52
C GLU A 118 -3.91 18.54 -0.21
N THR A 119 -3.53 19.82 -0.20
CA THR A 119 -4.30 20.90 -0.84
C THR A 119 -3.44 21.79 -1.75
N PRO A 120 -4.04 22.47 -2.75
CA PRO A 120 -3.32 23.42 -3.60
C PRO A 120 -2.63 24.55 -2.83
N GLU A 121 -3.22 25.00 -1.73
CA GLU A 121 -2.67 26.06 -0.88
C GLU A 121 -1.40 25.59 -0.16
N GLN A 122 -1.37 24.34 0.32
CA GLN A 122 -0.16 23.74 0.89
C GLN A 122 0.92 23.61 -0.18
N ALA A 123 0.57 23.11 -1.37
CA ALA A 123 1.50 22.97 -2.50
C ALA A 123 2.11 24.32 -2.94
N SER A 124 1.37 25.42 -2.75
CA SER A 124 1.85 26.78 -3.06
C SER A 124 2.74 27.37 -1.97
N LYS A 125 2.55 26.97 -0.71
CA LYS A 125 3.34 27.46 0.43
C LYS A 125 4.64 26.69 0.62
N TRP A 126 4.62 25.40 0.32
CA TRP A 126 5.75 24.50 0.56
C TRP A 126 6.77 24.59 -0.58
N THR A 127 8.01 24.25 -0.26
CA THR A 127 9.09 24.20 -1.24
C THR A 127 9.34 22.75 -1.66
N PHE A 128 9.43 22.53 -2.98
CA PHE A 128 9.78 21.24 -3.55
C PHE A 128 11.24 21.27 -4.01
N ASP A 129 12.07 20.40 -3.44
CA ASP A 129 13.44 20.19 -3.89
C ASP A 129 13.43 19.29 -5.14
N PRO A 130 13.88 19.76 -6.32
CA PRO A 130 13.87 18.97 -7.55
C PRO A 130 14.92 17.84 -7.57
N VAL A 131 15.99 17.94 -6.76
CA VAL A 131 17.06 16.95 -6.70
C VAL A 131 16.61 15.76 -5.86
N THR A 132 16.18 16.02 -4.62
CA THR A 132 15.72 14.96 -3.71
C THR A 132 14.26 14.57 -3.92
N ARG A 133 13.49 15.38 -4.66
CA ARG A 133 12.04 15.22 -4.91
C ARG A 133 11.23 15.12 -3.63
N THR A 134 11.56 15.97 -2.66
CA THR A 134 10.89 16.04 -1.36
C THR A 134 10.24 17.39 -1.16
N TRP A 135 9.13 17.39 -0.44
CA TRP A 135 8.48 18.61 0.02
C TRP A 135 9.01 19.01 1.39
N THR A 136 9.17 20.31 1.58
CA THR A 136 9.55 20.94 2.86
C THR A 136 8.58 22.10 3.11
N LYS A 137 8.21 22.31 4.38
CA LYS A 137 7.23 23.34 4.77
C LYS A 137 7.84 24.74 4.79
#